data_AF-A0A365TF85-F1
#
_entry.id   AF-A0A365TF85-F1
#
_cell.length_a   1.000
_cell.length_b   1.000
_cell.length_c   1.000
_cell.angle_alpha   90.00
_cell.angle_beta   90.00
_cell.angle_gamma   90.00
#
_symmetry.space_group_name_H-M   'P 1'
#
loop_
_entity.id
_entity.type
_entity.pdbx_description
1 polymer ?
#
loop_
_entity_poly.entity_id
_entity_poly.type
_entity_poly.pdbx_seq_one_letter_code
_entity_poly.pdbx_strand_id
1 'polypeptide(L)'
;MSNSDSSRRKFLKATGAVAAIGLGSTTAASAASVGGAPVPDDADSLTYATMGTDADNPTATLFGNFKCPYTQEFVQENLDDVVEEYVAAGDLNLRYRAHAYERPGHTSHGSSYYYISDSDPLVSEAALGAWNVSPDNYWAFFRDMFDEKVSGTVTYDEMADRMRATGVDDVSEAIDRAESGRYDDEVKATIGAADDADVDFTPTLELGGETTSPHHDVDDLLSWIDGHLDGASASTSSQPATRAVTLDGRSTNGWTHYELSASSGIEKSKAMNASIESDDVVSGATAEGWVGPWKDSYVVEGDITNFSAPDSLRVYVDGETVDPSTLG
;
A
#
# COMPACT_ATOMS: atom_id res chain seq x y z
N MET A 1 24.53 -37.44 -10.10
CA MET A 1 24.11 -36.76 -11.34
C MET A 1 22.67 -37.14 -11.57
N SER A 2 21.75 -36.39 -10.98
CA SER A 2 20.30 -36.57 -11.13
C SER A 2 19.79 -35.31 -11.81
N ASN A 3 19.31 -35.45 -13.04
CA ASN A 3 18.64 -34.39 -13.77
C ASN A 3 17.29 -34.13 -13.09
N SER A 4 17.11 -32.91 -12.61
CA SER A 4 15.79 -32.36 -12.30
C SER A 4 15.28 -31.71 -13.59
N ASP A 5 14.32 -32.38 -14.24
CA ASP A 5 13.52 -31.80 -15.32
C ASP A 5 12.53 -30.81 -14.68
N SER A 6 12.82 -29.51 -14.77
CA SER A 6 11.85 -28.45 -14.46
C SER A 6 10.81 -28.41 -15.59
N SER A 7 9.61 -28.90 -15.30
CA SER A 7 8.47 -28.85 -16.20
C SER A 7 7.80 -27.47 -16.10
N ARG A 8 8.33 -26.49 -16.85
CA ARG A 8 7.64 -25.21 -17.08
C ARG A 8 6.32 -25.46 -17.82
N ARG A 9 5.19 -25.37 -17.12
CA ARG A 9 3.86 -25.42 -17.75
C ARG A 9 3.55 -24.06 -18.35
N LYS A 10 3.66 -23.96 -19.67
CA LYS A 10 3.11 -22.84 -20.44
C LYS A 10 1.58 -22.84 -20.32
N PHE A 11 1.00 -21.86 -19.65
CA PHE A 11 -0.42 -21.56 -19.76
C PHE A 11 -0.64 -20.76 -21.05
N LEU A 12 -1.31 -21.34 -22.05
CA LEU A 12 -1.78 -20.62 -23.23
C LEU A 12 -3.19 -20.09 -22.92
N LYS A 13 -3.34 -18.79 -22.66
CA LYS A 13 -4.64 -18.12 -22.85
C LYS A 13 -4.87 -17.97 -24.36
N ALA A 14 -5.84 -18.72 -24.87
CA ALA A 14 -6.25 -18.67 -26.27
C ALA A 14 -7.24 -17.52 -26.47
N THR A 15 -6.75 -16.37 -26.94
CA THR A 15 -7.61 -15.29 -27.45
C THR A 15 -7.60 -15.33 -28.97
N GLY A 16 -8.78 -15.42 -29.57
CA GLY A 16 -8.98 -15.74 -30.98
C GLY A 16 -8.64 -14.62 -31.97
N ALA A 17 -8.21 -15.09 -33.16
CA ALA A 17 -8.27 -14.46 -34.49
C ALA A 17 -7.43 -13.19 -34.76
N VAL A 18 -6.22 -13.43 -35.27
CA VAL A 18 -5.39 -12.50 -36.05
C VAL A 18 -5.97 -12.29 -37.45
N ALA A 19 -6.01 -11.02 -37.91
CA ALA A 19 -5.91 -10.66 -39.32
C ALA A 19 -4.73 -9.68 -39.50
N ALA A 20 -3.95 -9.90 -40.55
CA ALA A 20 -2.51 -9.69 -40.59
C ALA A 20 -2.02 -8.42 -41.32
N ILE A 21 -0.68 -8.25 -41.24
CA ILE A 21 0.26 -7.56 -42.15
C ILE A 21 0.71 -6.16 -41.70
N GLY A 22 1.86 -6.14 -41.02
CA GLY A 22 2.81 -5.04 -41.01
C GLY A 22 4.20 -5.56 -40.63
N LEU A 23 5.15 -5.54 -41.56
CA LEU A 23 6.57 -5.76 -41.28
C LEU A 23 7.10 -4.56 -40.48
N GLY A 24 6.80 -4.53 -39.19
CA GLY A 24 7.38 -3.61 -38.23
C GLY A 24 8.44 -4.36 -37.42
N SER A 25 9.62 -3.77 -37.32
CA SER A 25 10.70 -4.22 -36.44
C SER A 25 10.13 -4.56 -35.07
N THR A 26 10.12 -5.84 -34.68
CA THR A 26 9.85 -6.21 -33.30
C THR A 26 11.09 -5.81 -32.50
N THR A 27 11.09 -4.59 -31.95
CA THR A 27 11.77 -4.39 -30.68
C THR A 27 11.16 -5.43 -29.76
N ALA A 28 11.95 -6.42 -29.32
CA ALA A 28 11.50 -7.23 -28.18
C ALA A 28 11.12 -6.21 -27.11
N ALA A 29 9.84 -6.18 -26.72
CA ALA A 29 9.46 -5.46 -25.53
C ALA A 29 10.39 -5.99 -24.44
N SER A 30 11.19 -5.10 -23.83
CA SER A 30 11.93 -5.48 -22.64
C SER A 30 10.91 -6.09 -21.68
N ALA A 31 11.22 -7.26 -21.11
CA ALA A 31 10.39 -7.83 -20.07
C ALA A 31 10.14 -6.74 -19.03
N ALA A 32 8.88 -6.60 -18.59
CA ALA A 32 8.57 -5.67 -17.52
C ALA A 32 9.42 -6.06 -16.31
N SER A 33 9.97 -5.06 -15.64
CA SER A 33 10.84 -5.26 -14.49
C SER A 33 10.47 -4.24 -13.44
N VAL A 34 10.82 -4.49 -12.18
CA VAL A 34 10.55 -3.56 -11.09
C VAL A 34 11.01 -2.16 -11.44
N GLY A 35 12.27 -2.01 -11.90
CA GLY A 35 12.85 -0.70 -12.21
C GLY A 35 12.15 0.10 -13.32
N GLY A 36 11.31 -0.54 -14.13
CA GLY A 36 10.51 0.08 -15.17
C GLY A 36 9.02 -0.23 -15.06
N ALA A 37 8.54 -0.53 -13.84
CA ALA A 37 7.14 -0.84 -13.59
C ALA A 37 6.26 0.38 -13.95
N PRO A 38 5.06 0.15 -14.51
CA PRO A 38 4.16 1.24 -14.87
C PRO A 38 3.69 1.98 -13.62
N VAL A 39 3.41 3.27 -13.77
CA VAL A 39 2.93 4.18 -12.73
C VAL A 39 1.53 4.64 -13.14
N PRO A 40 0.52 4.56 -12.25
CA PRO A 40 -0.83 5.06 -12.55
C PRO A 40 -0.83 6.57 -12.87
N ASP A 41 -1.73 7.00 -13.77
CA ASP A 41 -1.84 8.40 -14.21
C ASP A 41 -2.19 9.38 -13.06
N ASP A 42 -2.73 8.88 -11.95
CA ASP A 42 -3.10 9.62 -10.76
C ASP A 42 -2.10 9.46 -9.60
N ALA A 43 -0.87 9.00 -9.88
CA ALA A 43 0.17 8.77 -8.88
C ALA A 43 0.42 9.94 -7.92
N ASP A 44 0.25 11.19 -8.37
CA ASP A 44 0.35 12.40 -7.54
C ASP A 44 -0.67 12.46 -6.39
N SER A 45 -1.77 11.72 -6.51
CA SER A 45 -2.81 11.60 -5.48
C SER A 45 -2.58 10.43 -4.52
N LEU A 46 -1.69 9.50 -4.88
CA LEU A 46 -1.40 8.30 -4.09
C LEU A 46 -0.35 8.61 -3.02
N THR A 47 -0.71 8.42 -1.76
CA THR A 47 0.20 8.62 -0.61
C THR A 47 1.43 7.71 -0.69
N TYR A 48 1.22 6.44 -1.06
CA TYR A 48 2.25 5.41 -1.09
C TYR A 48 2.56 5.00 -2.52
N ALA A 49 3.84 4.67 -2.76
CA ALA A 49 4.29 4.23 -4.06
C ALA A 49 3.50 3.02 -4.56
N THR A 50 2.90 3.17 -5.73
CA THR A 50 2.04 2.16 -6.35
C THR A 50 2.44 1.99 -7.81
N MET A 51 2.74 0.75 -8.19
CA MET A 51 2.91 0.37 -9.59
C MET A 51 1.57 -0.14 -10.11
N GLY A 52 1.26 0.18 -11.35
CA GLY A 52 -0.05 -0.05 -11.91
C GLY A 52 -0.23 0.64 -13.25
N THR A 53 -1.25 0.20 -14.00
CA THR A 53 -1.63 0.82 -15.28
C THR A 53 -2.96 1.55 -15.20
N ASP A 54 -3.79 1.25 -14.21
CA ASP A 54 -5.10 1.84 -13.97
C ASP A 54 -5.35 1.87 -12.46
N ALA A 55 -5.74 3.03 -11.91
CA ALA A 55 -6.02 3.21 -10.50
C ALA A 55 -7.17 2.33 -9.98
N ASP A 56 -8.09 1.95 -10.88
CA ASP A 56 -9.27 1.15 -10.53
C ASP A 56 -8.96 -0.36 -10.41
N ASN A 57 -7.74 -0.79 -10.73
CA ASN A 57 -7.35 -2.19 -10.58
C ASN A 57 -7.34 -2.62 -9.10
N PRO A 58 -7.63 -3.92 -8.80
CA PRO A 58 -7.39 -4.48 -7.48
C PRO A 58 -5.97 -4.15 -7.00
N THR A 59 -5.83 -3.69 -5.76
CA THR A 59 -4.52 -3.31 -5.21
C THR A 59 -4.05 -4.33 -4.18
N ALA A 60 -2.91 -4.95 -4.44
CA ALA A 60 -2.17 -5.70 -3.43
C ALA A 60 -1.24 -4.76 -2.66
N THR A 61 -1.13 -4.93 -1.35
CA THR A 61 -0.20 -4.14 -0.51
C THR A 61 0.96 -5.00 -0.04
N LEU A 62 2.17 -4.65 -0.46
CA LEU A 62 3.41 -5.20 0.05
C LEU A 62 3.86 -4.43 1.29
N PHE A 63 3.75 -5.07 2.45
CA PHE A 63 4.39 -4.62 3.68
C PHE A 63 5.81 -5.18 3.73
N GLY A 64 6.81 -4.31 3.58
CA GLY A 64 8.21 -4.70 3.57
C GLY A 64 9.08 -3.74 4.37
N ASN A 65 10.37 -4.04 4.48
CA ASN A 65 11.34 -3.13 5.08
C ASN A 65 12.61 -3.10 4.22
N PHE A 66 13.14 -1.92 3.93
CA PHE A 66 14.30 -1.75 3.04
C PHE A 66 15.57 -2.46 3.51
N LYS A 67 15.71 -2.72 4.82
CA LYS A 67 16.83 -3.48 5.39
C LYS A 67 16.51 -4.96 5.63
N CYS A 68 15.28 -5.41 5.39
CA CYS A 68 14.90 -6.80 5.60
C CYS A 68 15.51 -7.70 4.49
N PRO A 69 16.27 -8.76 4.85
CA PRO A 69 16.83 -9.67 3.87
C PRO A 69 15.77 -10.46 3.09
N TYR A 70 14.63 -10.77 3.71
CA TYR A 70 13.55 -11.48 3.03
C TYR A 70 12.76 -10.56 2.08
N THR A 71 12.65 -9.26 2.40
CA THR A 71 12.07 -8.29 1.46
C THR A 71 12.99 -8.12 0.26
N GLN A 72 14.30 -8.10 0.49
CA GLN A 72 15.28 -8.13 -0.60
C GLN A 72 15.13 -9.37 -1.48
N GLU A 73 15.05 -10.56 -0.88
CA GLU A 73 14.86 -11.83 -1.61
C GLU A 73 13.61 -11.78 -2.50
N PHE A 74 12.46 -11.33 -1.95
CA PHE A 74 11.25 -11.14 -2.75
C PHE A 74 11.45 -10.17 -3.93
N VAL A 75 12.01 -8.98 -3.66
CA VAL A 75 12.21 -7.95 -4.69
C VAL A 75 13.16 -8.42 -5.78
N GLN A 76 14.19 -9.18 -5.44
CA GLN A 76 15.21 -9.64 -6.38
C GLN A 76 14.81 -10.87 -7.19
N GLU A 77 14.00 -11.77 -6.60
CA GLU A 77 13.70 -13.07 -7.19
C GLU A 77 12.30 -13.15 -7.79
N ASN A 78 11.26 -12.75 -7.05
CA ASN A 78 9.87 -13.03 -7.43
C ASN A 78 9.11 -11.81 -7.95
N LEU A 79 9.51 -10.59 -7.55
CA LEU A 79 8.72 -9.40 -7.85
C LEU A 79 8.70 -9.07 -9.35
N ASP A 80 9.77 -9.35 -10.09
CA ASP A 80 9.77 -9.18 -11.55
C ASP A 80 8.68 -10.04 -12.23
N ASP A 81 8.47 -11.28 -11.77
CA ASP A 81 7.42 -12.17 -12.30
C ASP A 81 6.01 -11.65 -11.98
N VAL A 82 5.80 -11.09 -10.76
CA VAL A 82 4.51 -10.46 -10.39
C VAL A 82 4.24 -9.22 -11.25
N VAL A 83 5.28 -8.41 -11.50
CA VAL A 83 5.17 -7.21 -12.33
C VAL A 83 4.83 -7.60 -13.77
N GLU A 84 5.51 -8.59 -14.34
CA GLU A 84 5.27 -9.04 -15.71
C GLU A 84 3.87 -9.65 -15.88
N GLU A 85 3.47 -10.56 -14.99
CA GLU A 85 2.23 -11.34 -15.14
C GLU A 85 0.97 -10.52 -14.81
N TYR A 86 1.02 -9.62 -13.83
CA TYR A 86 -0.18 -8.95 -13.32
C TYR A 86 -0.17 -7.42 -13.44
N VAL A 87 0.94 -6.76 -13.09
CA VAL A 87 0.97 -5.28 -13.07
C VAL A 87 1.02 -4.72 -14.48
N ALA A 88 1.98 -5.18 -15.30
CA ALA A 88 2.14 -4.75 -16.68
C ALA A 88 1.01 -5.27 -17.59
N ALA A 89 0.40 -6.40 -17.23
CA ALA A 89 -0.79 -6.92 -17.90
C ALA A 89 -2.05 -6.07 -17.62
N GLY A 90 -2.04 -5.27 -16.55
CA GLY A 90 -3.15 -4.42 -16.14
C GLY A 90 -4.23 -5.12 -15.31
N ASP A 91 -3.86 -6.23 -14.66
CA ASP A 91 -4.76 -7.00 -13.80
C ASP A 91 -4.62 -6.61 -12.30
N LEU A 92 -3.51 -5.96 -11.91
CA LEU A 92 -3.20 -5.68 -10.51
C LEU A 92 -2.42 -4.36 -10.34
N ASN A 93 -2.76 -3.59 -9.31
CA ASN A 93 -1.89 -2.58 -8.74
C ASN A 93 -1.09 -3.16 -7.57
N LEU A 94 0.19 -2.82 -7.44
CA LEU A 94 1.01 -3.22 -6.30
C LEU A 94 1.51 -1.99 -5.56
N ARG A 95 1.07 -1.84 -4.31
CA ARG A 95 1.43 -0.75 -3.40
C ARG A 95 2.52 -1.20 -2.45
N TYR A 96 3.54 -0.36 -2.24
CA TYR A 96 4.57 -0.63 -1.24
C TYR A 96 4.39 0.22 0.01
N ARG A 97 4.43 -0.42 1.18
CA ARG A 97 4.45 0.25 2.49
C ARG A 97 5.65 -0.21 3.30
N ALA A 98 6.56 0.73 3.57
CA ALA A 98 7.74 0.48 4.38
C ALA A 98 7.38 0.39 5.88
N HIS A 99 7.53 -0.80 6.46
CA HIS A 99 7.34 -1.08 7.87
C HIS A 99 8.64 -0.72 8.62
N ALA A 100 8.72 0.51 9.11
CA ALA A 100 9.92 1.07 9.75
C ALA A 100 9.95 0.90 11.28
N TYR A 101 8.81 0.58 11.87
CA TYR A 101 8.60 0.52 13.31
C TYR A 101 8.21 -0.90 13.75
N GLU A 102 8.60 -1.30 14.96
CA GLU A 102 8.14 -2.53 15.60
C GLU A 102 6.68 -2.39 16.07
N ARG A 103 5.95 -3.51 16.11
CA ARG A 103 4.60 -3.56 16.68
C ARG A 103 4.61 -3.16 18.18
N PRO A 104 3.60 -2.41 18.66
CA PRO A 104 3.43 -2.13 20.07
C PRO A 104 3.45 -3.40 20.94
N GLY A 105 4.32 -3.44 21.97
CA GLY A 105 4.42 -4.56 22.90
C GLY A 105 5.36 -5.71 22.47
N HIS A 106 5.90 -5.68 21.26
CA HIS A 106 6.85 -6.66 20.72
C HIS A 106 8.23 -6.05 20.52
N THR A 107 8.83 -5.56 21.62
CA THR A 107 10.04 -4.74 21.55
C THR A 107 11.29 -5.61 21.42
N SER A 108 12.02 -5.51 20.31
CA SER A 108 13.35 -6.14 20.19
C SER A 108 14.49 -5.14 20.44
N HIS A 109 14.23 -3.82 20.38
CA HIS A 109 15.21 -2.74 20.58
C HIS A 109 14.66 -1.55 21.42
N GLY A 110 15.12 -1.35 22.66
CA GLY A 110 14.46 -0.57 23.73
C GLY A 110 14.08 0.92 23.54
N SER A 111 12.79 1.22 23.82
CA SER A 111 12.05 2.52 24.02
C SER A 111 11.91 3.46 22.80
N SER A 112 10.89 4.32 22.63
CA SER A 112 9.46 4.30 23.05
C SER A 112 8.50 4.36 21.83
N TYR A 113 9.08 4.33 20.61
CA TYR A 113 8.48 4.38 19.27
C TYR A 113 9.34 3.47 18.37
N TYR A 114 9.41 2.21 18.76
CA TYR A 114 10.41 1.21 18.41
C TYR A 114 10.69 1.13 16.91
N TYR A 115 11.92 1.42 16.49
CA TYR A 115 12.35 1.24 15.10
C TYR A 115 12.93 -0.15 14.92
N ILE A 116 12.76 -0.75 13.74
CA ILE A 116 13.50 -1.98 13.40
C ILE A 116 15.01 -1.66 13.31
N SER A 117 15.36 -0.44 12.87
CA SER A 117 16.69 0.17 12.99
C SER A 117 16.55 1.71 13.02
N ASP A 118 17.46 2.41 13.72
CA ASP A 118 17.39 3.88 13.93
C ASP A 118 17.22 4.72 12.65
N SER A 119 17.64 4.21 11.49
CA SER A 119 17.49 4.93 10.21
C SER A 119 16.38 4.39 9.31
N ASP A 120 15.56 3.43 9.76
CA ASP A 120 14.45 2.90 8.95
C ASP A 120 13.34 3.93 8.67
N PRO A 121 12.94 4.80 9.63
CA PRO A 121 12.04 5.91 9.32
C PRO A 121 12.64 6.85 8.31
N LEU A 122 13.90 7.27 8.51
CA LEU A 122 14.62 8.15 7.59
C LEU A 122 14.61 7.58 6.16
N VAL A 123 14.91 6.29 6.00
CA VAL A 123 14.90 5.63 4.69
C VAL A 123 13.49 5.62 4.09
N SER A 124 12.47 5.38 4.92
CA SER A 124 11.06 5.36 4.50
C SER A 124 10.55 6.75 4.11
N GLU A 125 10.90 7.78 4.86
CA GLU A 125 10.58 9.19 4.61
C GLU A 125 11.25 9.66 3.32
N ALA A 126 12.54 9.34 3.12
CA ALA A 126 13.25 9.65 1.90
C ALA A 126 12.62 8.95 0.68
N ALA A 127 12.20 7.68 0.82
CA ALA A 127 11.50 6.97 -0.24
C ALA A 127 10.15 7.60 -0.59
N LEU A 128 9.35 8.01 0.41
CA LEU A 128 8.12 8.78 0.16
C LEU A 128 8.41 10.12 -0.52
N GLY A 129 9.51 10.77 -0.14
CA GLY A 129 10.01 11.96 -0.82
C GLY A 129 10.26 11.72 -2.31
N ALA A 130 11.00 10.67 -2.67
CA ALA A 130 11.26 10.30 -4.05
C ALA A 130 9.98 10.01 -4.84
N TRP A 131 9.04 9.25 -4.25
CA TRP A 131 7.73 8.99 -4.87
C TRP A 131 6.97 10.28 -5.17
N ASN A 132 6.92 11.20 -4.21
CA ASN A 132 6.15 12.44 -4.32
C ASN A 132 6.72 13.51 -5.26
N VAL A 133 7.99 13.40 -5.66
CA VAL A 133 8.60 14.35 -6.60
C VAL A 133 8.83 13.75 -7.98
N SER A 134 8.96 12.42 -8.07
CA SER A 134 9.41 11.75 -9.28
C SER A 134 8.88 10.31 -9.34
N PRO A 135 7.55 10.10 -9.38
CA PRO A 135 6.95 8.77 -9.36
C PRO A 135 7.41 7.89 -10.53
N ASP A 136 7.61 8.47 -11.72
CA ASP A 136 8.10 7.77 -12.93
C ASP A 136 9.49 7.14 -12.77
N ASN A 137 10.36 7.74 -11.94
CA ASN A 137 11.71 7.22 -11.67
C ASN A 137 11.82 6.50 -10.31
N TYR A 138 10.73 6.46 -9.52
CA TYR A 138 10.75 5.89 -8.18
C TYR A 138 11.11 4.40 -8.19
N TRP A 139 10.60 3.62 -9.15
CA TRP A 139 10.80 2.18 -9.11
C TRP A 139 12.22 1.73 -9.43
N ALA A 140 12.96 2.50 -10.23
CA ALA A 140 14.40 2.30 -10.43
C ALA A 140 15.17 2.53 -9.12
N PHE A 141 14.83 3.61 -8.40
CA PHE A 141 15.35 3.89 -7.06
C PHE A 141 14.99 2.80 -6.04
N PHE A 142 13.73 2.35 -6.05
CA PHE A 142 13.26 1.26 -5.21
C PHE A 142 14.07 -0.02 -5.43
N ARG A 143 14.31 -0.40 -6.69
CA ARG A 143 15.11 -1.59 -7.02
C ARG A 143 16.57 -1.45 -6.55
N ASP A 144 17.19 -0.29 -6.74
CA ASP A 144 18.56 -0.01 -6.28
C ASP A 144 18.75 -0.23 -4.77
N MET A 145 17.78 0.20 -3.96
CA MET A 145 17.83 0.03 -2.51
C MET A 145 17.90 -1.45 -2.07
N PHE A 146 17.45 -2.38 -2.90
CA PHE A 146 17.53 -3.82 -2.65
C PHE A 146 18.70 -4.49 -3.39
N ASP A 147 19.06 -4.07 -4.60
CA ASP A 147 20.24 -4.59 -5.32
C ASP A 147 21.53 -4.24 -4.56
N GLU A 148 21.67 -2.98 -4.14
CA GLU A 148 22.73 -2.52 -3.25
C GLU A 148 22.17 -2.29 -1.85
N LYS A 149 21.77 -3.39 -1.20
CA LYS A 149 21.02 -3.39 0.07
C LYS A 149 21.42 -2.28 1.03
N VAL A 150 20.46 -1.42 1.34
CA VAL A 150 20.58 -0.45 2.42
C VAL A 150 20.85 -1.19 3.75
N SER A 151 21.92 -0.81 4.45
CA SER A 151 22.31 -1.49 5.70
C SER A 151 23.10 -0.57 6.63
N GLY A 152 23.12 -0.89 7.92
CA GLY A 152 23.78 -0.06 8.92
C GLY A 152 23.06 1.27 9.16
N THR A 153 23.83 2.31 9.49
CA THR A 153 23.34 3.68 9.71
C THR A 153 23.31 4.43 8.38
N VAL A 154 22.13 4.81 7.94
CA VAL A 154 21.89 5.50 6.66
C VAL A 154 21.67 6.99 6.91
N THR A 155 22.11 7.81 5.97
CA THR A 155 21.96 9.28 6.03
C THR A 155 21.17 9.81 4.84
N TYR A 156 20.64 11.02 4.95
CA TYR A 156 19.98 11.70 3.84
C TYR A 156 20.90 11.94 2.64
N ASP A 157 22.19 12.22 2.86
CA ASP A 157 23.18 12.33 1.79
C ASP A 157 23.32 11.03 1.00
N GLU A 158 23.36 9.87 1.69
CA GLU A 158 23.40 8.55 1.03
C GLU A 158 22.13 8.29 0.21
N MET A 159 20.95 8.60 0.77
CA MET A 159 19.68 8.46 0.06
C MET A 159 19.63 9.36 -1.18
N ALA A 160 20.11 10.61 -1.05
CA ALA A 160 20.19 11.56 -2.15
C ALA A 160 21.11 11.07 -3.26
N ASP A 161 22.26 10.46 -2.93
CA ASP A 161 23.18 9.91 -3.91
C ASP A 161 22.58 8.74 -4.69
N ARG A 162 21.85 7.85 -4.00
CA ARG A 162 21.10 6.74 -4.65
C ARG A 162 19.99 7.25 -5.55
N MET A 163 19.20 8.22 -5.10
CA MET A 163 18.17 8.88 -5.91
C MET A 163 18.76 9.49 -7.19
N ARG A 164 19.87 10.23 -7.08
CA ARG A 164 20.56 10.79 -8.26
C ARG A 164 21.10 9.71 -9.19
N ALA A 165 21.65 8.63 -8.65
CA ALA A 165 22.19 7.52 -9.43
C ALA A 165 21.12 6.79 -10.26
N THR A 166 19.87 6.83 -9.80
CA THR A 166 18.72 6.15 -10.41
C THR A 166 17.79 7.07 -11.19
N GLY A 167 18.12 8.37 -11.27
CA GLY A 167 17.42 9.33 -12.12
C GLY A 167 16.19 9.98 -11.48
N VAL A 168 16.02 9.90 -10.16
CA VAL A 168 14.97 10.62 -9.43
C VAL A 168 15.15 12.13 -9.66
N ASP A 169 14.09 12.79 -10.11
CA ASP A 169 14.05 14.25 -10.29
C ASP A 169 13.88 14.96 -8.93
N ASP A 170 14.25 16.25 -8.86
CA ASP A 170 14.06 17.11 -7.68
C ASP A 170 14.52 16.50 -6.34
N VAL A 171 15.64 15.76 -6.36
CA VAL A 171 16.22 15.07 -5.18
C VAL A 171 16.37 15.98 -3.95
N SER A 172 16.78 17.23 -4.14
CA SER A 172 16.89 18.17 -3.02
C SER A 172 15.54 18.43 -2.34
N GLU A 173 14.46 18.55 -3.11
CA GLU A 173 13.12 18.73 -2.56
C GLU A 173 12.59 17.45 -1.89
N ALA A 174 12.86 16.27 -2.47
CA ALA A 174 12.53 15.00 -1.82
C ALA A 174 13.17 14.89 -0.42
N ILE A 175 14.46 15.21 -0.33
CA ILE A 175 15.23 15.15 0.92
C ILE A 175 14.79 16.24 1.89
N ASP A 176 14.59 17.49 1.44
CA ASP A 176 14.13 18.59 2.30
C ASP A 176 12.75 18.26 2.92
N ARG A 177 11.84 17.66 2.14
CA ARG A 177 10.52 17.22 2.64
C ARG A 177 10.68 16.13 3.70
N ALA A 178 11.52 15.13 3.47
CA ALA A 178 11.80 14.07 4.44
C ALA A 178 12.43 14.64 5.73
N GLU A 179 13.50 15.42 5.62
CA GLU A 179 14.17 16.08 6.76
C GLU A 179 13.26 16.97 7.60
N SER A 180 12.26 17.60 6.96
CA SER A 180 11.29 18.45 7.65
C SER A 180 10.26 17.67 8.49
N GLY A 181 10.25 16.34 8.42
CA GLY A 181 9.25 15.48 9.06
C GLY A 181 7.89 15.49 8.34
N ARG A 182 7.87 15.83 7.04
CA ARG A 182 6.62 15.88 6.25
C ARG A 182 5.91 14.53 6.22
N TYR A 183 6.67 13.44 6.28
CA TYR A 183 6.19 12.07 6.11
C TYR A 183 6.06 11.28 7.42
N ASP A 184 6.23 11.95 8.56
CA ASP A 184 6.20 11.35 9.89
C ASP A 184 4.90 10.56 10.16
N ASP A 185 3.77 11.11 9.73
CA ASP A 185 2.45 10.52 9.97
C ASP A 185 2.22 9.34 9.03
N GLU A 186 2.63 9.45 7.77
CA GLU A 186 2.49 8.43 6.73
C GLU A 186 3.35 7.19 7.04
N VAL A 187 4.58 7.37 7.51
CA VAL A 187 5.43 6.24 7.91
C VAL A 187 4.87 5.56 9.16
N LYS A 188 4.39 6.31 10.16
CA LYS A 188 3.74 5.73 11.35
C LYS A 188 2.41 5.04 11.02
N ALA A 189 1.67 5.54 10.04
CA ALA A 189 0.39 4.95 9.61
C ALA A 189 0.55 3.54 9.04
N THR A 190 1.74 3.16 8.55
CA THR A 190 2.04 1.78 8.12
C THR A 190 1.93 0.77 9.26
N ILE A 191 2.16 1.16 10.51
CA ILE A 191 1.97 0.26 11.66
C ILE A 191 0.50 -0.11 11.80
N GLY A 192 -0.39 0.88 11.80
CA GLY A 192 -1.82 0.66 11.94
C GLY A 192 -2.38 -0.20 10.82
N ALA A 193 -1.95 0.05 9.58
CA ALA A 193 -2.39 -0.77 8.46
C ALA A 193 -1.82 -2.18 8.45
N ALA A 194 -0.57 -2.36 8.92
CA ALA A 194 0.00 -3.69 9.12
C ALA A 194 -0.77 -4.45 10.21
N ASP A 195 -1.17 -3.77 11.30
CA ASP A 195 -1.99 -4.37 12.35
C ASP A 195 -3.40 -4.74 11.84
N ASP A 196 -4.04 -3.86 11.07
CA ASP A 196 -5.36 -4.09 10.48
C ASP A 196 -5.35 -5.28 9.48
N ALA A 197 -4.23 -5.48 8.79
CA ALA A 197 -4.00 -6.59 7.86
C ALA A 197 -3.35 -7.84 8.52
N ASP A 198 -3.20 -7.87 9.84
CA ASP A 198 -2.57 -8.96 10.61
C ASP A 198 -1.12 -9.34 10.17
N VAL A 199 -0.33 -8.33 9.79
CA VAL A 199 1.05 -8.49 9.30
C VAL A 199 2.05 -8.69 10.44
N ASP A 200 2.44 -9.94 10.68
CA ASP A 200 3.37 -10.32 11.76
C ASP A 200 4.86 -10.16 11.43
N PHE A 201 5.21 -10.17 10.15
CA PHE A 201 6.59 -10.10 9.69
C PHE A 201 6.68 -9.48 8.29
N THR A 202 7.90 -9.17 7.86
CA THR A 202 8.18 -8.66 6.52
C THR A 202 9.04 -9.64 5.72
N PRO A 203 8.84 -9.76 4.39
CA PRO A 203 7.75 -9.16 3.64
C PRO A 203 6.45 -9.94 3.85
N THR A 204 5.33 -9.24 3.80
CA THR A 204 3.98 -9.82 3.71
C THR A 204 3.24 -9.11 2.60
N LEU A 205 2.58 -9.87 1.73
CA LEU A 205 1.72 -9.36 0.66
C LEU A 205 0.27 -9.57 1.09
N GLU A 206 -0.51 -8.49 1.12
CA GLU A 206 -1.95 -8.50 1.38
C GLU A 206 -2.71 -8.26 0.06
N LEU A 207 -3.78 -9.02 -0.16
CA LEU A 207 -4.71 -8.82 -1.27
C LEU A 207 -6.10 -9.35 -0.88
N GLY A 208 -7.09 -8.48 -0.87
CA GLY A 208 -8.48 -8.87 -0.59
C GLY A 208 -8.73 -9.32 0.85
N GLY A 209 -7.95 -8.81 1.81
CA GLY A 209 -8.04 -9.14 3.23
C GLY A 209 -7.32 -10.43 3.63
N GLU A 210 -6.65 -11.10 2.70
CA GLU A 210 -5.80 -12.26 2.98
C GLU A 210 -4.33 -11.91 2.76
N THR A 211 -3.45 -12.60 3.49
CA THR A 211 -2.00 -12.36 3.44
C THR A 211 -1.20 -13.60 3.05
N THR A 212 -0.09 -13.40 2.37
CA THR A 212 0.92 -14.44 2.10
C THR A 212 2.35 -13.92 2.31
N SER A 213 3.29 -14.85 2.50
CA SER A 213 4.73 -14.57 2.51
C SER A 213 5.27 -14.61 1.08
N PRO A 214 5.54 -13.47 0.42
CA PRO A 214 5.74 -13.44 -1.02
C PRO A 214 7.16 -13.87 -1.45
N HIS A 215 8.11 -13.99 -0.52
CA HIS A 215 9.49 -14.40 -0.80
C HIS A 215 9.68 -15.92 -0.94
N HIS A 216 8.60 -16.71 -0.86
CA HIS A 216 8.68 -18.17 -1.02
C HIS A 216 8.57 -18.59 -2.49
N ASP A 217 8.13 -19.82 -2.78
CA ASP A 217 8.04 -20.35 -4.14
C ASP A 217 7.19 -19.46 -5.05
N VAL A 218 7.74 -19.08 -6.21
CA VAL A 218 7.09 -18.14 -7.12
C VAL A 218 5.82 -18.71 -7.75
N ASP A 219 5.77 -20.01 -8.05
CA ASP A 219 4.56 -20.63 -8.64
C ASP A 219 3.40 -20.62 -7.63
N ASP A 220 3.71 -20.84 -6.35
CA ASP A 220 2.73 -20.75 -5.26
C ASP A 220 2.26 -19.29 -5.05
N LEU A 221 3.16 -18.31 -5.14
CA LEU A 221 2.80 -16.89 -5.06
C LEU A 221 1.87 -16.47 -6.20
N LEU A 222 2.23 -16.76 -7.45
CA LEU A 222 1.41 -16.40 -8.61
C LEU A 222 0.04 -17.10 -8.54
N SER A 223 0.01 -18.39 -8.15
CA SER A 223 -1.24 -19.11 -7.94
C SER A 223 -2.11 -18.50 -6.83
N TRP A 224 -1.49 -17.99 -5.76
CA TRP A 224 -2.20 -17.28 -4.70
C TRP A 224 -2.81 -15.98 -5.23
N ILE A 225 -2.06 -15.15 -5.96
CA ILE A 225 -2.57 -13.91 -6.56
C ILE A 225 -3.74 -14.19 -7.51
N ASP A 226 -3.59 -15.14 -8.44
CA ASP A 226 -4.62 -15.54 -9.40
C ASP A 226 -5.94 -15.90 -8.70
N GLY A 227 -5.87 -16.71 -7.63
CA GLY A 227 -7.05 -17.10 -6.85
C GLY A 227 -7.77 -15.93 -6.16
N HIS A 228 -7.03 -14.89 -5.76
CA HIS A 228 -7.61 -13.73 -5.08
C HIS A 228 -8.15 -12.68 -6.06
N LEU A 229 -7.56 -12.58 -7.26
CA LEU A 229 -8.13 -11.78 -8.37
C LEU A 229 -9.43 -12.42 -8.90
N ASP A 230 -9.46 -13.74 -9.02
CA ASP A 230 -10.67 -14.48 -9.38
C ASP A 230 -11.74 -14.38 -8.27
N GLY A 231 -11.34 -14.41 -6.99
CA GLY A 231 -12.22 -14.19 -5.84
C GLY A 231 -12.83 -12.78 -5.82
N ALA A 232 -12.06 -11.75 -6.21
CA ALA A 232 -12.55 -10.39 -6.41
C ALA A 232 -13.58 -10.32 -7.56
N SER A 233 -13.41 -11.12 -8.61
CA SER A 233 -14.35 -11.21 -9.74
C SER A 233 -15.58 -12.12 -9.47
N ALA A 234 -15.43 -13.14 -8.61
CA ALA A 234 -16.46 -14.13 -8.26
C ALA A 234 -17.31 -13.73 -7.05
N SER A 235 -16.91 -12.69 -6.31
CA SER A 235 -17.70 -12.05 -5.24
C SER A 235 -18.82 -11.17 -5.81
N THR A 236 -19.66 -11.76 -6.66
CA THR A 236 -21.04 -11.31 -6.91
C THR A 236 -22.06 -12.10 -6.11
N SER A 237 -21.63 -12.83 -5.06
CA SER A 237 -22.54 -13.13 -3.96
C SER A 237 -22.67 -11.88 -3.09
N SER A 238 -23.90 -11.39 -2.96
CA SER A 238 -24.36 -10.19 -2.25
C SER A 238 -23.97 -10.13 -0.75
N GLN A 239 -22.67 -10.07 -0.45
CA GLN A 239 -22.17 -9.50 0.78
C GLN A 239 -21.90 -8.02 0.48
N PRO A 240 -22.48 -7.10 1.26
CA PRO A 240 -22.22 -5.67 1.09
C PRO A 240 -20.71 -5.41 1.34
N ALA A 241 -20.05 -4.68 0.44
CA ALA A 241 -18.64 -4.31 0.60
C ALA A 241 -18.40 -3.65 1.95
N THR A 242 -17.42 -4.10 2.73
CA THR A 242 -17.11 -3.53 4.04
C THR A 242 -15.92 -2.59 3.95
N ARG A 243 -16.00 -1.40 4.55
CA ARG A 243 -14.93 -0.38 4.58
C ARG A 243 -14.77 0.20 5.98
N ALA A 244 -13.55 0.54 6.39
CA ALA A 244 -13.28 1.21 7.65
C ALA A 244 -13.31 2.74 7.47
N VAL A 245 -14.25 3.42 8.14
CA VAL A 245 -14.33 4.88 8.16
C VAL A 245 -13.82 5.40 9.50
N THR A 246 -12.76 6.20 9.49
CA THR A 246 -12.19 6.80 10.71
C THR A 246 -12.28 8.31 10.67
N LEU A 247 -12.77 8.89 11.76
CA LEU A 247 -12.93 10.33 11.97
C LEU A 247 -11.85 10.81 12.93
N ASP A 248 -11.02 11.76 12.53
CA ASP A 248 -9.91 12.25 13.34
C ASP A 248 -10.12 13.71 13.76
N GLY A 249 -10.67 13.87 14.96
CA GLY A 249 -10.98 15.17 15.52
C GLY A 249 -9.77 15.94 16.06
N ARG A 250 -8.54 15.38 16.02
CA ARG A 250 -7.30 16.11 16.40
C ARG A 250 -7.02 17.33 15.52
N SER A 251 -7.60 17.34 14.33
CA SER A 251 -7.55 18.45 13.37
C SER A 251 -8.57 19.57 13.66
N THR A 252 -9.51 19.33 14.58
CA THR A 252 -10.63 20.23 14.87
C THR A 252 -10.43 21.03 16.16
N ASN A 253 -11.03 22.22 16.23
CA ASN A 253 -11.02 23.05 17.43
C ASN A 253 -12.17 22.69 18.36
N GLY A 254 -12.03 21.59 19.11
CA GLY A 254 -13.01 21.14 20.09
C GLY A 254 -13.80 19.92 19.64
N TRP A 255 -15.01 19.75 20.18
CA TRP A 255 -15.89 18.63 19.84
C TRP A 255 -16.62 18.92 18.54
N THR A 256 -16.58 17.95 17.63
CA THR A 256 -17.18 18.03 16.30
C THR A 256 -18.26 16.98 16.16
N HIS A 257 -19.48 17.41 15.84
CA HIS A 257 -20.58 16.50 15.58
C HIS A 257 -20.45 15.89 14.19
N TYR A 258 -20.82 14.61 14.07
CA TYR A 258 -20.91 13.93 12.79
C TYR A 258 -22.13 13.02 12.72
N GLU A 259 -22.56 12.77 11.48
CA GLU A 259 -23.53 11.74 11.12
C GLU A 259 -23.01 10.95 9.91
N LEU A 260 -23.09 9.63 9.98
CA LEU A 260 -22.66 8.70 8.94
C LEU A 260 -23.77 7.67 8.73
N SER A 261 -24.19 7.46 7.47
CA SER A 261 -25.16 6.40 7.13
C SER A 261 -24.67 5.51 6.00
N ALA A 262 -25.01 4.23 6.08
CA ALA A 262 -24.66 3.19 5.13
C ALA A 262 -25.90 2.55 4.51
N SER A 263 -25.73 1.87 3.38
CA SER A 263 -26.82 1.17 2.72
C SER A 263 -27.18 -0.15 3.40
N SER A 264 -26.26 -0.75 4.18
CA SER A 264 -26.48 -2.03 4.87
C SER A 264 -26.35 -1.91 6.38
N GLY A 265 -25.17 -1.58 6.90
CA GLY A 265 -24.88 -1.68 8.32
C GLY A 265 -23.70 -0.82 8.73
N ILE A 266 -23.67 -0.46 10.01
CA ILE A 266 -22.51 0.20 10.62
C ILE A 266 -22.23 -0.48 11.96
N GLU A 267 -20.96 -0.75 12.24
CA GLU A 267 -20.47 -1.19 13.54
C GLU A 267 -19.31 -0.32 14.00
N LYS A 268 -19.12 -0.18 15.32
CA LYS A 268 -17.95 0.56 15.85
C LYS A 268 -16.68 -0.26 15.65
N SER A 269 -15.60 0.41 15.31
CA SER A 269 -14.29 -0.16 15.02
C SER A 269 -13.21 0.41 15.93
N LYS A 270 -12.09 -0.30 16.01
CA LYS A 270 -10.83 0.18 16.61
C LYS A 270 -9.77 0.50 15.56
N ALA A 271 -10.11 0.43 14.27
CA ALA A 271 -9.20 0.76 13.19
C ALA A 271 -8.54 2.12 13.43
N MET A 272 -7.30 2.27 12.98
CA MET A 272 -6.51 3.50 13.18
C MET A 272 -6.31 3.89 14.66
N ASN A 273 -6.40 2.90 15.57
CA ASN A 273 -6.28 3.05 17.03
C ASN A 273 -7.37 3.96 17.63
N ALA A 274 -8.57 3.91 17.05
CA ALA A 274 -9.76 4.58 17.57
C ALA A 274 -10.29 3.89 18.84
N SER A 275 -10.96 4.66 19.69
CA SER A 275 -11.63 4.16 20.88
C SER A 275 -13.06 3.75 20.56
N ILE A 276 -13.54 2.67 21.18
CA ILE A 276 -14.97 2.34 21.20
C ILE A 276 -15.54 2.86 22.52
N GLU A 277 -16.20 4.01 22.46
CA GLU A 277 -16.83 4.65 23.62
C GLU A 277 -18.36 4.55 23.54
N SER A 278 -19.06 4.73 24.66
CA SER A 278 -20.53 4.66 24.71
C SER A 278 -21.25 5.89 24.17
N ASP A 279 -20.52 6.98 23.93
CA ASP A 279 -21.09 8.29 23.62
C ASP A 279 -21.56 8.39 22.16
N ASP A 280 -20.98 7.60 21.26
CA ASP A 280 -21.50 7.47 19.90
C ASP A 280 -22.68 6.50 19.86
N VAL A 281 -23.69 6.82 19.05
CA VAL A 281 -24.88 6.00 18.89
C VAL A 281 -24.87 5.37 17.52
N VAL A 282 -24.82 4.04 17.48
CA VAL A 282 -25.06 3.25 16.26
C VAL A 282 -26.47 2.68 16.33
N SER A 283 -27.28 2.96 15.31
CA SER A 283 -28.65 2.46 15.16
C SER A 283 -28.85 1.92 13.75
N GLY A 284 -28.77 0.59 13.59
CA GLY A 284 -28.88 -0.06 12.29
C GLY A 284 -27.71 0.33 11.38
N ALA A 285 -28.01 1.09 10.32
CA ALA A 285 -27.04 1.54 9.34
C ALA A 285 -26.62 3.01 9.52
N THR A 286 -26.90 3.61 10.67
CA THR A 286 -26.57 5.02 10.96
C THR A 286 -25.74 5.11 12.24
N ALA A 287 -24.67 5.89 12.20
CA ALA A 287 -23.86 6.30 13.33
C ALA A 287 -23.94 7.82 13.51
N GLU A 288 -24.17 8.26 14.74
CA GLU A 288 -24.20 9.67 15.12
C GLU A 288 -23.35 9.84 16.38
N GLY A 289 -22.49 10.86 16.40
CA GLY A 289 -21.53 11.02 17.49
C GLY A 289 -20.89 12.39 17.58
N TRP A 290 -19.93 12.50 18.49
CA TRP A 290 -19.12 13.69 18.68
C TRP A 290 -17.65 13.29 18.82
N VAL A 291 -16.84 13.68 17.84
CA VAL A 291 -15.40 13.42 17.87
C VAL A 291 -14.67 14.61 18.48
N GLY A 292 -13.94 14.36 19.57
CA GLY A 292 -13.09 15.34 20.26
C GLY A 292 -11.65 15.31 19.75
N PRO A 293 -10.62 15.54 20.60
CA PRO A 293 -9.20 15.45 20.21
C PRO A 293 -8.71 14.00 20.05
N TRP A 294 -9.57 13.10 19.56
CA TRP A 294 -9.38 11.66 19.45
C TRP A 294 -9.90 11.16 18.10
N LYS A 295 -9.88 9.84 17.91
CA LYS A 295 -10.45 9.19 16.72
C LYS A 295 -11.64 8.31 17.10
N ASP A 296 -12.66 8.40 16.26
CA ASP A 296 -13.78 7.45 16.23
C ASP A 296 -13.68 6.65 14.94
N SER A 297 -14.02 5.36 14.96
CA SER A 297 -13.93 4.52 13.77
C SER A 297 -15.11 3.57 13.67
N TYR A 298 -15.48 3.25 12.42
CA TYR A 298 -16.63 2.44 12.07
C TYR A 298 -16.29 1.46 10.95
N VAL A 299 -16.79 0.22 11.05
CA VAL A 299 -16.92 -0.67 9.89
C VAL A 299 -18.26 -0.35 9.24
N VAL A 300 -18.22 0.09 7.99
CA VAL A 300 -19.38 0.40 7.16
C VAL A 300 -19.60 -0.75 6.20
N GLU A 301 -20.78 -1.36 6.25
CA GLU A 301 -21.23 -2.34 5.27
C GLU A 301 -22.06 -1.65 4.17
N GLY A 302 -21.67 -1.87 2.92
CA GLY A 302 -22.30 -1.31 1.74
C GLY A 302 -21.80 0.10 1.44
N ASP A 303 -22.61 0.88 0.76
CA ASP A 303 -22.24 2.24 0.36
C ASP A 303 -22.54 3.25 1.47
N ILE A 304 -21.64 4.21 1.65
CA ILE A 304 -21.93 5.42 2.42
C ILE A 304 -22.99 6.20 1.64
N THR A 305 -24.15 6.39 2.25
CA THR A 305 -25.32 7.03 1.63
C THR A 305 -25.53 8.46 2.13
N ASN A 306 -24.87 8.84 3.23
CA ASN A 306 -24.88 10.18 3.78
C ASN A 306 -23.68 10.34 4.72
N PHE A 307 -22.95 11.44 4.59
CA PHE A 307 -21.97 11.88 5.57
C PHE A 307 -22.12 13.37 5.83
N SER A 308 -22.15 13.75 7.10
CA SER A 308 -22.25 15.14 7.52
C SER A 308 -21.30 15.41 8.67
N ALA A 309 -20.30 16.26 8.41
CA ALA A 309 -19.39 16.81 9.40
C ALA A 309 -18.85 18.16 8.89
N PRO A 310 -18.26 19.02 9.74
CA PRO A 310 -17.53 20.20 9.29
C PRO A 310 -16.32 19.84 8.43
N ASP A 311 -16.03 20.64 7.40
CA ASP A 311 -14.90 20.45 6.47
C ASP A 311 -13.53 20.39 7.16
N SER A 312 -13.42 20.90 8.39
CA SER A 312 -12.19 20.82 9.18
C SER A 312 -11.90 19.42 9.73
N LEU A 313 -12.87 18.52 9.73
CA LEU A 313 -12.69 17.16 10.22
C LEU A 313 -11.96 16.32 9.18
N ARG A 314 -10.80 15.78 9.57
CA ARG A 314 -10.07 14.82 8.74
C ARG A 314 -10.75 13.45 8.79
N VAL A 315 -11.08 12.91 7.63
CA VAL A 315 -11.76 11.62 7.48
C VAL A 315 -10.88 10.67 6.70
N TYR A 316 -10.87 9.40 7.12
CA TYR A 316 -10.16 8.32 6.47
C TYR A 316 -11.12 7.22 6.04
N VAL A 317 -10.96 6.69 4.83
CA VAL A 317 -11.61 5.46 4.37
C VAL A 317 -10.50 4.45 4.08
N ASP A 318 -10.55 3.30 4.75
CA ASP A 318 -9.53 2.24 4.66
C ASP A 318 -8.09 2.75 4.90
N GLY A 319 -7.97 3.74 5.79
CA GLY A 319 -6.71 4.37 6.16
C GLY A 319 -6.24 5.50 5.24
N GLU A 320 -6.95 5.76 4.13
CA GLU A 320 -6.64 6.84 3.18
C GLU A 320 -7.44 8.11 3.50
N THR A 321 -6.80 9.28 3.46
CA THR A 321 -7.52 10.54 3.71
C THR A 321 -8.44 10.87 2.55
N VAL A 322 -9.70 11.16 2.84
CA VAL A 322 -10.71 11.56 1.84
C VAL A 322 -11.27 12.94 2.15
N ASP A 323 -11.79 13.62 1.12
CA ASP A 323 -12.58 14.83 1.31
C ASP A 323 -13.98 14.45 1.84
N PRO A 324 -14.40 14.91 3.04
CA PRO A 324 -15.71 14.64 3.60
C PRO A 324 -16.89 14.92 2.66
N SER A 325 -16.78 15.92 1.80
CA SER A 325 -17.84 16.33 0.89
C SER A 325 -18.06 15.37 -0.28
N THR A 326 -17.16 14.40 -0.45
CA THR A 326 -17.25 13.35 -1.48
C THR A 326 -17.99 12.10 -0.97
N LEU A 327 -18.31 12.04 0.31
CA LEU A 327 -18.97 10.91 0.95
C LEU A 327 -20.50 11.11 1.01
N GLY A 328 -21.24 10.43 0.12
CA GLY A 328 -22.71 10.35 0.16
C GLY A 328 -23.44 11.54 -0.45
#